data_AF-A0A679ISS7-F1
#
_entry.id   AF-A0A679ISS7-F1
#
_cell.length_a   1.000
_cell.length_b   1.000
_cell.length_c   1.000
_cell.angle_alpha   90.00
_cell.angle_beta   90.00
_cell.angle_gamma   90.00
#
_symmetry.space_group_name_H-M   'P 1'
#
loop_
_entity.id
_entity.type
_entity.pdbx_description
1 polymer ?
#
loop_
_entity_poly.entity_id
_entity_poly.type
_entity_poly.pdbx_seq_one_letter_code
_entity_poly.pdbx_strand_id
1 'polypeptide(L)'
;MPVRRAAVRPPDRQLPALSRPGHDTYIARVWRLFDFRFTHHPGTGATLLLAAAIYVNFFTHHYILDIRLGLFAATTVLFGRTWMYFKVWRVRRQMPLLLGLLLRALFIWLAENIGTGTRVWLYPNQVSTWAMVSWHKLGAWYLLMLVSYVLVTLVTKPEVYRHGETGRGKYK
;
A
#
# COMPACT_ATOMS: atom_id res chain seq x y z
N MET A 1 62.42 -47.33 5.81
CA MET A 1 62.38 -45.88 5.56
C MET A 1 61.14 -45.56 4.71
N PRO A 2 60.05 -44.99 5.27
CA PRO A 2 58.81 -44.76 4.51
C PRO A 2 58.83 -43.39 3.81
N VAL A 3 58.49 -43.38 2.52
CA VAL A 3 58.33 -42.18 1.70
C VAL A 3 57.01 -41.50 2.08
N ARG A 4 57.08 -40.30 2.67
CA ARG A 4 55.91 -39.45 2.98
C ARG A 4 55.20 -39.06 1.68
N ARG A 5 53.99 -39.56 1.46
CA ARG A 5 53.06 -39.04 0.44
C ARG A 5 52.64 -37.63 0.83
N ALA A 6 52.90 -36.66 -0.04
CA ALA A 6 52.38 -35.31 0.07
C ALA A 6 50.85 -35.36 0.03
N ALA A 7 50.20 -34.84 1.08
CA ALA A 7 48.77 -34.70 1.14
C ALA A 7 48.33 -33.63 0.12
N VAL A 8 47.68 -34.07 -0.96
CA VAL A 8 46.98 -33.20 -1.90
C VAL A 8 45.84 -32.52 -1.12
N ARG A 9 45.95 -31.21 -0.92
CA ARG A 9 44.89 -30.37 -0.36
C ARG A 9 43.68 -30.46 -1.30
N PRO A 10 42.48 -30.86 -0.83
CA PRO A 10 41.30 -30.87 -1.70
C PRO A 10 41.01 -29.44 -2.15
N PRO A 11 40.55 -29.24 -3.41
CA PRO A 11 40.19 -27.92 -3.90
C PRO A 11 39.10 -27.35 -3.01
N ASP A 12 39.34 -26.13 -2.54
CA ASP A 12 38.45 -25.34 -1.72
C ASP A 12 37.06 -25.38 -2.34
N ARG A 13 36.16 -26.17 -1.76
CA ARG A 13 34.76 -26.23 -2.15
C ARG A 13 34.21 -24.84 -1.84
N GLN A 14 34.21 -23.96 -2.84
CA GLN A 14 33.54 -22.67 -2.78
C GLN A 14 32.09 -22.95 -2.39
N LEU A 15 31.77 -22.73 -1.12
CA LEU A 15 30.39 -22.66 -0.68
C LEU A 15 29.73 -21.64 -1.59
N PRO A 16 28.59 -21.96 -2.24
CA PRO A 16 27.87 -20.97 -3.02
C PRO A 16 27.65 -19.79 -2.09
N ALA A 17 28.14 -18.62 -2.51
CA ALA A 17 28.06 -17.39 -1.75
C ALA A 17 26.64 -17.25 -1.22
N LEU A 18 26.46 -17.54 0.08
CA LEU A 18 25.31 -17.08 0.82
C LEU A 18 25.35 -15.59 0.63
N SER A 19 24.50 -15.09 -0.27
CA SER A 19 24.27 -13.67 -0.49
C SER A 19 24.28 -13.04 0.89
N ARG A 20 25.33 -12.24 1.15
CA ARG A 20 25.53 -11.59 2.44
C ARG A 20 24.17 -11.05 2.88
N PRO A 21 23.74 -11.22 4.14
CA PRO A 21 22.57 -10.51 4.63
C PRO A 21 22.92 -9.02 4.66
N GLY A 22 22.97 -8.40 3.47
CA GLY A 22 22.92 -6.97 3.31
C GLY A 22 21.63 -6.56 3.99
N HIS A 23 21.74 -5.57 4.86
CA HIS A 23 20.67 -5.08 5.70
C HIS A 23 19.54 -4.60 4.80
N ASP A 24 18.66 -5.51 4.40
CA ASP A 24 17.37 -5.16 3.86
C ASP A 24 16.74 -4.30 4.93
N THR A 25 16.53 -3.03 4.61
CA THR A 25 15.68 -2.18 5.44
C THR A 25 14.39 -2.96 5.68
N TYR A 26 13.89 -2.94 6.91
CA TYR A 26 12.65 -3.62 7.28
C TYR A 26 11.54 -3.39 6.23
N ILE A 27 11.50 -2.16 5.68
CA ILE A 27 10.59 -1.77 4.60
C ILE A 27 10.82 -2.61 3.33
N ALA A 28 12.06 -2.74 2.84
CA ALA A 28 12.35 -3.56 1.65
C ALA A 28 11.98 -5.04 1.84
N ARG A 29 12.15 -5.58 3.05
CA ARG A 29 11.72 -6.95 3.37
C ARG A 29 10.20 -7.09 3.41
N VAL A 30 9.50 -6.14 4.03
CA VAL A 30 8.03 -6.12 4.09
C VAL A 30 7.43 -6.04 2.69
N TRP A 31 7.95 -5.18 1.81
CA TRP A 31 7.46 -5.07 0.44
C TRP A 31 7.55 -6.38 -0.34
N ARG A 32 8.66 -7.13 -0.20
CA ARG A 32 8.79 -8.46 -0.82
C ARG A 32 7.93 -9.55 -0.18
N LEU A 33 7.64 -9.43 1.12
CA LEU A 33 6.85 -10.43 1.85
C LEU A 33 5.36 -10.35 1.54
N PHE A 34 4.83 -9.14 1.30
CA PHE A 34 3.40 -8.91 1.14
C PHE A 34 2.85 -9.19 -0.28
N ASP A 35 3.70 -9.30 -1.31
CA ASP A 35 3.36 -9.70 -2.70
C ASP A 35 2.00 -9.14 -3.15
N PHE A 36 1.93 -7.81 -3.32
CA PHE A 36 0.71 -7.11 -3.68
C PHE A 36 0.35 -7.37 -5.14
N ARG A 37 -0.75 -8.07 -5.36
CA ARG A 37 -1.28 -8.36 -6.69
C ARG A 37 -2.68 -7.78 -6.84
N PHE A 38 -2.98 -7.27 -8.03
CA PHE A 38 -4.27 -6.65 -8.32
C PHE A 38 -4.99 -7.42 -9.43
N THR A 39 -6.31 -7.53 -9.32
CA THR A 39 -7.17 -7.98 -10.43
C THR A 39 -8.06 -6.83 -10.90
N HIS A 40 -8.37 -6.83 -12.20
CA HIS A 40 -9.23 -5.82 -12.82
C HIS A 40 -8.80 -4.39 -12.50
N HIS A 41 -7.49 -4.11 -12.55
CA HIS A 41 -7.00 -2.74 -12.39
C HIS A 41 -7.49 -1.91 -13.59
N PRO A 42 -8.22 -0.81 -13.37
CA PRO A 42 -8.66 0.07 -14.46
C PRO A 42 -7.46 0.62 -15.23
N GLY A 43 -7.64 0.94 -16.52
CA GLY A 43 -6.54 1.45 -17.35
C GLY A 43 -5.89 2.69 -16.73
N THR A 44 -4.55 2.77 -16.81
CA THR A 44 -3.75 3.84 -16.17
C THR A 44 -4.20 5.25 -16.55
N GLY A 45 -4.71 5.45 -17.78
CA GLY A 45 -5.25 6.74 -18.22
C GLY A 45 -6.49 7.16 -17.43
N ALA A 46 -7.43 6.25 -17.19
CA ALA A 46 -8.66 6.55 -16.46
C ALA A 46 -8.38 6.86 -14.97
N THR A 47 -7.44 6.11 -14.35
CA THR A 47 -7.04 6.37 -12.96
C THR A 47 -6.29 7.69 -12.81
N LEU A 48 -5.44 8.04 -13.79
CA LEU A 48 -4.74 9.32 -13.82
C LEU A 48 -5.69 10.50 -13.99
N LEU A 49 -6.66 10.40 -14.90
CA LEU A 49 -7.69 11.43 -15.09
C LEU A 49 -8.50 11.65 -13.81
N LEU A 50 -8.90 10.57 -13.14
CA LEU A 50 -9.60 10.67 -11.86
C LEU A 50 -8.72 11.33 -10.79
N ALA A 51 -7.46 10.92 -10.66
CA ALA A 51 -6.54 11.50 -9.68
C ALA A 51 -6.30 13.00 -9.94
N ALA A 52 -6.14 13.41 -11.21
CA ALA A 52 -6.02 14.80 -11.60
C ALA A 52 -7.29 15.59 -11.29
N ALA A 53 -8.49 15.04 -11.57
CA ALA A 53 -9.75 15.67 -11.25
C ALA A 53 -9.94 15.87 -9.73
N ILE A 54 -9.56 14.87 -8.93
CA ILE A 54 -9.54 14.96 -7.46
C ILE A 54 -8.58 16.06 -7.01
N TYR A 55 -7.36 16.08 -7.55
CA TYR A 55 -6.35 17.08 -7.20
C TYR A 55 -6.85 18.49 -7.52
N VAL A 56 -7.34 18.73 -8.74
CA VAL A 56 -7.90 20.04 -9.14
C VAL A 56 -9.08 20.42 -8.25
N ASN A 57 -9.99 19.49 -7.93
CA ASN A 57 -11.11 19.75 -7.03
C ASN A 57 -10.63 20.18 -5.63
N PHE A 58 -9.55 19.59 -5.11
CA PHE A 58 -8.97 20.02 -3.83
C PHE A 58 -8.51 21.48 -3.80
N PHE A 59 -7.99 22.02 -4.91
CA PHE A 59 -7.61 23.43 -4.96
C PHE A 59 -8.78 24.34 -5.31
N THR A 60 -9.72 23.85 -6.13
CA THR A 60 -10.82 24.66 -6.66
C THR A 60 -12.08 24.64 -5.81
N HIS A 61 -12.27 23.68 -4.89
CA HIS A 61 -13.49 23.61 -4.06
C HIS A 61 -13.67 24.82 -3.13
N HIS A 62 -12.60 25.58 -2.86
CA HIS A 62 -12.71 26.84 -2.13
C HIS A 62 -13.39 27.95 -2.96
N TYR A 63 -13.41 27.80 -4.29
CA TYR A 63 -13.89 28.79 -5.25
C TYR A 63 -15.07 28.31 -6.11
N ILE A 64 -15.29 26.99 -6.22
CA ILE A 64 -16.27 26.32 -7.10
C ILE A 64 -17.13 25.35 -6.26
N LEU A 65 -18.26 24.90 -6.82
CA LEU A 65 -19.10 23.81 -6.30
C LEU A 65 -18.29 22.56 -5.91
N ASP A 66 -18.56 22.03 -4.72
CA ASP A 66 -17.92 20.82 -4.19
C ASP A 66 -18.41 19.55 -4.93
N ILE A 67 -17.76 19.20 -6.05
CA ILE A 67 -18.09 18.02 -6.88
C ILE A 67 -17.64 16.67 -6.29
N ARG A 68 -17.33 16.62 -4.99
CA ARG A 68 -16.80 15.43 -4.29
C ARG A 68 -17.67 14.19 -4.44
N LEU A 69 -18.99 14.36 -4.38
CA LEU A 69 -19.95 13.27 -4.55
C LEU A 69 -19.81 12.62 -5.94
N GLY A 70 -19.61 13.43 -6.98
CA GLY A 70 -19.32 12.93 -8.33
C GLY A 70 -17.99 12.18 -8.40
N LEU A 71 -16.96 12.66 -7.70
CA LEU A 71 -15.66 11.98 -7.62
C LEU A 71 -15.77 10.64 -6.89
N PHE A 72 -16.52 10.57 -5.78
CA PHE A 72 -16.79 9.30 -5.09
C PHE A 72 -17.54 8.31 -5.98
N ALA A 73 -18.54 8.77 -6.73
CA ALA A 73 -19.26 7.94 -7.69
C ALA A 73 -18.30 7.41 -8.78
N ALA A 74 -17.48 8.28 -9.37
CA ALA A 74 -16.50 7.90 -10.39
C ALA A 74 -15.46 6.89 -9.84
N THR A 75 -14.94 7.13 -8.63
CA THR A 75 -14.08 6.19 -7.91
C THR A 75 -14.75 4.83 -7.74
N THR A 76 -16.02 4.81 -7.33
CA THR A 76 -16.77 3.57 -7.08
C THR A 76 -16.98 2.79 -8.38
N VAL A 77 -17.29 3.48 -9.48
CA VAL A 77 -17.45 2.87 -10.80
C VAL A 77 -16.13 2.29 -11.32
N LEU A 78 -15.03 3.04 -11.20
CA LEU A 78 -13.72 2.62 -11.71
C LEU A 78 -13.10 1.48 -10.89
N PHE A 79 -13.16 1.57 -9.57
CA PHE A 79 -12.45 0.67 -8.67
C PHE A 79 -13.37 -0.32 -7.92
N GLY A 80 -14.68 -0.26 -8.11
CA GLY A 80 -15.64 -1.17 -7.46
C GLY A 80 -15.43 -2.63 -7.78
N ARG A 81 -14.78 -2.91 -8.92
CA ARG A 81 -14.39 -4.27 -9.35
C ARG A 81 -12.93 -4.61 -9.07
N THR A 82 -12.15 -3.68 -8.50
CA THR A 82 -10.73 -3.89 -8.25
C THR A 82 -10.53 -4.61 -6.92
N TRP A 83 -9.92 -5.79 -7.00
CA TRP A 83 -9.56 -6.58 -5.82
C TRP A 83 -8.06 -6.56 -5.62
N MET A 84 -7.68 -6.35 -4.37
CA MET A 84 -6.30 -6.36 -3.90
C MET A 84 -6.04 -7.68 -3.18
N TYR A 85 -5.05 -8.41 -3.67
CA TYR A 85 -4.56 -9.66 -3.10
C TYR A 85 -3.21 -9.38 -2.43
N PHE A 86 -3.08 -9.81 -1.19
CA PHE A 86 -1.84 -9.66 -0.44
C PHE A 86 -1.59 -10.92 0.39
N LYS A 87 -0.32 -11.25 0.57
CA LYS A 87 0.10 -12.42 1.34
C LYS A 87 0.50 -12.00 2.74
N VAL A 88 -0.26 -12.45 3.74
CA VAL A 88 0.15 -12.32 5.14
C VAL A 88 0.82 -13.62 5.55
N TRP A 89 2.15 -13.61 5.57
CA TRP A 89 3.01 -14.74 5.95
C TRP A 89 2.82 -15.99 5.08
N ARG A 90 1.78 -16.80 5.36
CA ARG A 90 1.42 -18.05 4.65
C ARG A 90 0.01 -18.02 4.05
N VAL A 91 -0.84 -17.05 4.44
CA VAL A 91 -2.24 -16.99 4.01
C VAL A 91 -2.43 -15.87 3.00
N ARG A 92 -3.00 -16.20 1.84
CA ARG A 92 -3.44 -15.20 0.86
C ARG A 92 -4.75 -14.59 1.34
N ARG A 93 -4.78 -13.28 1.53
CA ARG A 93 -5.98 -12.52 1.87
C ARG A 93 -6.32 -11.61 0.69
N GLN A 94 -7.61 -11.37 0.50
CA GLN A 94 -8.12 -10.49 -0.53
C GLN A 94 -9.04 -9.44 0.10
N MET A 95 -8.96 -8.21 -0.37
CA MET A 95 -9.88 -7.15 0.00
C MET A 95 -10.24 -6.31 -1.23
N PRO A 96 -11.49 -5.82 -1.34
CA PRO A 96 -11.81 -4.77 -2.30
C PRO A 96 -10.94 -3.54 -2.05
N LEU A 97 -10.35 -2.96 -3.10
CA LEU A 97 -9.43 -1.82 -2.96
C LEU A 97 -10.08 -0.64 -2.23
N LEU A 98 -11.34 -0.34 -2.60
CA LEU A 98 -12.13 0.74 -1.98
C LEU A 98 -12.29 0.54 -0.47
N LEU A 99 -12.48 -0.70 -0.03
CA LEU A 99 -12.62 -1.03 1.39
C LEU A 99 -11.28 -0.81 2.12
N GLY A 100 -10.16 -1.22 1.52
CA GLY A 100 -8.83 -0.97 2.08
C GLY A 100 -8.52 0.52 2.26
N LEU A 101 -8.85 1.34 1.25
CA LEU A 101 -8.70 2.81 1.31
C LEU A 101 -9.64 3.43 2.37
N LEU A 102 -10.88 2.94 2.45
CA LEU A 102 -11.86 3.42 3.43
C LEU A 102 -11.41 3.13 4.86
N LEU A 103 -10.99 1.88 5.13
CA LEU A 103 -10.48 1.49 6.46
C LEU A 103 -9.26 2.34 6.84
N ARG A 104 -8.35 2.61 5.89
CA ARG A 104 -7.19 3.46 6.14
C ARG A 104 -7.59 4.89 6.52
N ALA A 105 -8.53 5.49 5.77
CA ALA A 105 -9.05 6.82 6.09
C ALA A 105 -9.78 6.84 7.44
N LEU A 106 -10.55 5.79 7.74
CA LEU A 106 -11.28 5.64 9.00
C LEU A 106 -10.32 5.53 10.20
N PHE A 107 -9.21 4.80 10.07
CA PHE A 107 -8.22 4.70 11.15
C PHE A 107 -7.56 6.04 11.47
N ILE A 108 -7.20 6.84 10.45
CA ILE A 108 -6.66 8.19 10.66
C ILE A 108 -7.70 9.07 11.34
N TRP A 109 -8.96 9.00 10.88
CA TRP A 109 -10.04 9.75 11.50
C TRP A 109 -10.30 9.35 12.94
N LEU A 110 -10.27 8.06 13.26
CA LEU A 110 -10.40 7.59 14.63
C LEU A 110 -9.23 8.05 15.49
N ALA A 111 -8.00 7.94 14.99
CA ALA A 111 -6.81 8.42 15.67
C ALA A 111 -6.88 9.94 15.95
N GLU A 112 -7.38 10.73 15.00
CA GLU A 112 -7.59 12.17 15.17
C GLU A 112 -8.64 12.47 16.24
N ASN A 113 -9.79 11.80 16.23
CA ASN A 113 -10.84 12.02 17.23
C ASN A 113 -10.39 11.60 18.63
N ILE A 114 -9.60 10.52 18.74
CA ILE A 114 -9.01 10.09 20.02
C ILE A 114 -7.94 11.10 20.45
N GLY A 115 -7.07 11.55 19.55
CA GLY A 115 -6.01 12.52 19.84
C GLY A 115 -6.55 13.87 20.34
N THR A 116 -7.58 14.39 19.66
CA THR A 116 -8.28 15.61 20.08
C THR A 116 -9.11 15.40 21.36
N GLY A 117 -9.75 14.23 21.52
CA GLY A 117 -10.50 13.90 22.74
C GLY A 117 -9.63 13.72 23.99
N THR A 118 -8.43 13.19 23.83
CA THR A 118 -7.46 12.97 24.93
C THR A 118 -6.59 14.20 25.23
N ARG A 119 -6.71 15.28 24.44
CA ARG A 119 -5.89 16.50 24.55
C ARG A 119 -4.38 16.24 24.50
N VAL A 120 -3.95 15.11 23.93
CA VAL A 120 -2.52 14.78 23.78
C VAL A 120 -1.86 15.67 22.73
N TRP A 121 -2.63 16.16 21.76
CA TRP A 121 -2.27 17.21 20.81
C TRP A 121 -3.28 18.35 20.94
N LEU A 122 -2.92 19.39 21.69
CA LEU A 122 -3.74 20.57 21.92
C LEU A 122 -3.42 21.65 20.90
N TYR A 123 -4.36 21.93 20.00
CA TYR A 123 -4.36 23.21 19.31
C TYR A 123 -4.84 24.29 20.29
N PRO A 124 -4.10 25.41 20.46
CA PRO A 124 -4.43 26.47 21.43
C PRO A 124 -5.83 27.09 21.25
N ASN A 125 -6.49 26.86 20.11
CA ASN A 125 -7.81 27.38 19.78
C ASN A 125 -8.98 26.41 20.10
N GLN A 126 -8.74 25.19 20.61
CA GLN A 126 -9.80 24.19 20.91
C GLN A 126 -10.03 23.94 22.41
N VAL A 127 -9.75 24.94 23.27
CA VAL A 127 -9.79 24.77 24.73
C VAL A 127 -11.22 24.81 25.32
N SER A 128 -12.21 25.34 24.59
CA SER A 128 -13.53 25.68 25.16
C SER A 128 -14.69 24.75 24.78
N THR A 129 -14.61 23.95 23.70
CA THR A 129 -15.72 23.04 23.32
C THR A 129 -15.18 21.88 22.50
N TRP A 130 -15.35 20.65 22.98
CA TRP A 130 -15.01 19.47 22.19
C TRP A 130 -16.00 19.36 21.03
N ALA A 131 -15.50 19.42 19.80
CA ALA A 131 -16.29 19.24 18.59
C ALA A 131 -15.75 18.03 17.83
N MET A 132 -16.66 17.13 17.47
CA MET A 132 -16.32 15.93 16.72
C MET A 132 -15.75 16.30 15.35
N VAL A 133 -14.68 15.62 14.92
CA VAL A 133 -14.03 15.95 13.65
C VAL A 133 -14.96 15.62 12.49
N SER A 134 -15.26 16.61 11.65
CA SER A 134 -16.27 16.51 10.59
C SER A 134 -15.99 15.39 9.59
N TRP A 135 -17.08 14.73 9.13
CA TRP A 135 -17.05 13.71 8.08
C TRP A 135 -16.47 14.22 6.76
N HIS A 136 -16.50 15.54 6.54
CA HIS A 136 -15.89 16.18 5.36
C HIS A 136 -14.37 15.96 5.29
N LYS A 137 -13.70 15.95 6.46
CA LYS A 137 -12.25 15.65 6.53
C LYS A 137 -11.95 14.19 6.20
N LEU A 138 -12.82 13.26 6.62
CA LEU A 138 -12.69 11.85 6.26
C LEU A 138 -12.77 11.68 4.74
N GLY A 139 -13.77 12.29 4.10
CA GLY A 139 -13.91 12.25 2.64
C GLY A 139 -12.70 12.83 1.91
N ALA A 140 -12.12 13.91 2.43
CA ALA A 140 -10.88 14.47 1.92
C ALA A 140 -9.70 13.50 2.02
N TRP A 141 -9.47 12.89 3.19
CA TRP A 141 -8.39 11.91 3.37
C TRP A 141 -8.56 10.68 2.48
N TYR A 142 -9.78 10.21 2.32
CA TYR A 142 -10.07 9.10 1.41
C TYR A 142 -9.63 9.40 -0.02
N LEU A 143 -9.98 10.57 -0.54
CA LEU A 143 -9.61 11.00 -1.89
C LEU A 143 -8.10 11.22 -2.03
N LEU A 144 -7.42 11.75 -0.99
CA LEU A 144 -5.96 11.89 -0.98
C LEU A 144 -5.25 10.53 -1.00
N MET A 145 -5.76 9.55 -0.26
CA MET A 145 -5.24 8.17 -0.31
C MET A 145 -5.40 7.56 -1.69
N LEU A 146 -6.50 7.87 -2.39
CA LEU A 146 -6.70 7.44 -3.77
C LEU A 146 -5.68 8.08 -4.72
N VAL A 147 -5.44 9.39 -4.61
CA VAL A 147 -4.40 10.08 -5.40
C VAL A 147 -3.02 9.47 -5.13
N SER A 148 -2.67 9.26 -3.86
CA SER A 148 -1.42 8.61 -3.46
C SER A 148 -1.29 7.20 -4.06
N TYR A 149 -2.35 6.40 -4.00
CA TYR A 149 -2.39 5.08 -4.63
C TYR A 149 -2.11 5.15 -6.13
N VAL A 150 -2.81 6.03 -6.86
CA VAL A 150 -2.61 6.19 -8.31
C VAL A 150 -1.17 6.58 -8.62
N LEU A 151 -0.58 7.52 -7.88
CA LEU A 151 0.82 7.91 -8.05
C LEU A 151 1.78 6.74 -7.82
N VAL A 152 1.54 5.93 -6.78
CA VAL A 152 2.35 4.73 -6.52
C VAL A 152 2.21 3.72 -7.65
N THR A 153 1.02 3.53 -8.25
CA THR A 153 0.86 2.62 -9.40
C THR A 153 1.58 3.08 -10.67
N LEU A 154 1.92 4.37 -10.78
CA LEU A 154 2.76 4.89 -11.87
C LEU A 154 4.24 4.53 -11.67
N VAL A 155 4.71 4.58 -10.43
CA VAL A 155 6.11 4.24 -10.07
C VAL A 155 6.31 2.72 -10.00
N THR A 156 5.36 2.01 -9.41
CA THR A 156 5.35 0.56 -9.26
C THR A 156 4.18 0.00 -10.04
N LYS A 157 4.46 -0.56 -11.22
CA LYS A 157 3.43 -1.16 -12.06
C LYS A 157 2.72 -2.28 -11.29
N PRO A 158 1.38 -2.27 -11.20
CA PRO A 158 0.65 -3.30 -10.47
C PRO A 158 0.83 -4.66 -11.15
N GLU A 159 1.32 -5.64 -10.40
CA GLU A 159 1.46 -7.01 -10.91
C GLU A 159 0.08 -7.68 -10.99
N VAL A 160 -0.18 -8.30 -12.15
CA VAL A 160 -1.44 -9.00 -12.40
C VAL A 160 -1.46 -10.30 -11.60
N TYR A 161 -2.54 -10.52 -10.84
CA TYR A 161 -2.72 -11.81 -10.15
C TYR A 161 -2.89 -12.95 -11.16
N ARG A 162 -1.84 -13.76 -11.35
CA ARG A 162 -1.91 -15.01 -12.13
C ARG A 162 -2.38 -16.16 -11.23
N HIS A 163 -3.60 -16.64 -11.44
CA HIS A 163 -4.13 -17.82 -10.75
C HIS A 163 -3.38 -19.06 -11.29
N GLY A 164 -2.40 -19.59 -10.54
CA GLY A 164 -1.63 -20.76 -10.97
C GLY A 164 -0.30 -21.05 -10.24
N GLU A 165 0.24 -20.14 -9.43
CA GLU A 165 1.52 -20.37 -8.72
C GLU A 165 1.36 -21.10 -7.37
N THR A 166 0.46 -22.08 -7.33
CA THR A 166 0.31 -22.96 -6.17
C THR A 166 1.34 -24.09 -6.28
N GLY A 167 2.56 -23.84 -5.78
CA GLY A 167 3.41 -24.89 -5.22
C GLY A 167 3.99 -25.96 -6.15
N ARG A 168 4.47 -25.62 -7.35
CA ARG A 168 5.26 -26.58 -8.16
C ARG A 168 6.76 -26.32 -8.07
N GLY A 169 7.43 -27.10 -7.22
CA GLY A 169 8.81 -27.57 -7.44
C GLY A 169 9.96 -26.78 -6.80
N LYS A 170 10.29 -27.09 -5.53
CA LYS A 170 11.68 -27.09 -5.02
C LYS A 170 11.87 -28.13 -3.91
N TYR A 171 11.65 -29.40 -4.26
CA TYR A 171 12.27 -30.54 -3.58
C TYR A 171 12.64 -31.55 -4.66
N LYS A 172 13.91 -31.49 -5.08
CA LYS A 172 14.63 -32.57 -5.74
C LYS A 172 15.97 -32.66 -5.04
#